data_AF-A0A327KX85-F1
#
_entry.id   AF-A0A327KX85-F1
#
_cell.length_a   1.000
_cell.length_b   1.000
_cell.length_c   1.000
_cell.angle_alpha   90.00
_cell.angle_beta   90.00
_cell.angle_gamma   90.00
#
_symmetry.space_group_name_H-M   'P 1'
#
loop_
_entity.id
_entity.type
_entity.pdbx_description
1 polymer ?
#
loop_
_entity_poly.entity_id
_entity_poly.type
_entity_poly.pdbx_seq_one_letter_code
_entity_poly.pdbx_strand_id
1 'polypeptide(L)' 'MTGKNQYVVPHGSHWGVGGEGNSRLTRVFDTQQEAIERAKRIAQHEGAELRI' A
#
# COMPACT_ATOMS: atom_id res chain seq x y z
N MET A 1 -2.23 17.91 7.13
CA MET A 1 -2.34 16.48 7.50
C MET A 1 -1.18 15.76 6.85
N THR A 2 -0.35 15.08 7.62
CA THR A 2 0.79 14.32 7.10
C THR A 2 0.25 13.05 6.45
N GLY A 3 0.50 12.83 5.16
CA GLY A 3 0.07 11.62 4.47
C GLY A 3 0.70 10.37 5.10
N LYS A 4 -0.04 9.27 5.15
CA LYS A 4 0.48 8.01 5.69
C LYS A 4 1.31 7.33 4.61
N ASN A 5 2.54 6.94 4.93
CA ASN A 5 3.35 6.17 4.00
C ASN A 5 2.63 4.86 3.66
N GLN A 6 2.66 4.48 2.39
CA GLN A 6 2.00 3.27 1.91
C GLN A 6 3.01 2.14 1.84
N TYR A 7 2.60 0.96 2.26
CA TYR A 7 3.42 -0.24 2.26
C TYR A 7 2.78 -1.30 1.38
N VAL A 8 3.58 -1.90 0.51
CA VAL A 8 3.21 -3.13 -0.20
C VAL A 8 3.88 -4.28 0.52
N VAL A 9 3.10 -5.27 0.97
CA VAL A 9 3.63 -6.41 1.72
C VAL A 9 3.07 -7.72 1.18
N PRO A 10 3.85 -8.82 1.20
CA PRO A 10 3.32 -10.13 0.85
C PRO A 10 2.23 -10.56 1.84
N HIS A 11 1.14 -11.12 1.33
CA HIS A 11 -0.01 -11.59 2.12
C HIS A 11 -0.48 -12.95 1.60
N GLY A 12 0.18 -14.02 2.07
CA GLY A 12 -0.03 -15.38 1.56
C GLY A 12 0.41 -15.48 0.09
N SER A 13 -0.48 -15.99 -0.77
CA SER A 13 -0.26 -16.03 -2.23
C SER A 13 -0.56 -14.70 -2.95
N HIS A 14 -0.88 -13.65 -2.20
CA HIS A 14 -1.33 -12.36 -2.70
C HIS A 14 -0.44 -11.22 -2.18
N TRP A 15 -0.76 -9.98 -2.57
CA TRP A 15 -0.06 -8.77 -2.18
C TRP A 15 -1.00 -7.76 -1.53
N GLY A 16 -0.63 -7.28 -0.35
CA GLY A 16 -1.40 -6.32 0.43
C GLY A 16 -0.85 -4.90 0.31
N VAL A 17 -1.75 -3.91 0.33
CA VAL A 17 -1.41 -2.51 0.52
C VAL A 17 -1.91 -2.04 1.88
N GLY A 18 -1.07 -1.41 2.68
CA GLY A 18 -1.43 -0.87 4.00
C GLY A 18 -0.75 0.47 4.29
N GLY A 19 -1.45 1.39 4.93
CA GLY A 19 -0.87 2.66 5.38
C GLY A 19 -0.04 2.50 6.66
N GLU A 20 0.92 3.38 6.87
CA GLU A 20 1.75 3.45 8.06
C GLU A 20 0.90 3.48 9.34
N GLY A 21 1.20 2.59 10.28
CA GLY A 21 0.47 2.48 11.54
C GLY A 21 -0.91 1.82 11.46
N ASN A 22 -1.36 1.37 10.28
CA ASN A 22 -2.61 0.61 10.20
C ASN A 22 -2.41 -0.83 10.68
N SER A 23 -3.32 -1.31 11.52
CA SER A 23 -3.34 -2.72 11.96
C SER A 23 -3.90 -3.69 10.91
N ARG A 24 -4.43 -3.18 9.79
CA ARG A 24 -5.06 -3.95 8.72
C ARG A 24 -4.65 -3.43 7.35
N LEU A 25 -4.60 -4.35 6.38
CA LEU A 25 -4.41 -4.01 4.97
C LEU A 25 -5.62 -3.23 4.46
N THR A 26 -5.35 -2.19 3.69
CA THR A 26 -6.35 -1.39 2.97
C THR A 26 -6.98 -2.22 1.84
N ARG A 27 -6.17 -3.01 1.13
CA ARG A 27 -6.62 -3.89 0.05
C ARG A 27 -5.61 -4.99 -0.24
N VAL A 28 -6.08 -6.11 -0.76
CA VAL A 28 -5.27 -7.25 -1.24
C VAL A 28 -5.47 -7.40 -2.75
N PHE A 29 -4.41 -7.79 -3.45
CA PHE A 29 -4.30 -7.95 -4.89
C PHE A 29 -3.63 -9.27 -5.24
N ASP A 30 -3.93 -9.82 -6.41
CA ASP A 30 -3.34 -11.08 -6.86
C ASP A 30 -1.85 -10.92 -7.19
N THR A 31 -1.46 -9.78 -7.76
CA THR A 31 -0.08 -9.53 -8.16
C THR A 31 0.57 -8.37 -7.40
N GLN A 32 1.91 -8.43 -7.29
CA GLN A 32 2.71 -7.37 -6.72
C GLN A 32 2.54 -6.06 -7.51
N GLN A 33 2.46 -6.18 -8.83
CA GLN A 33 2.36 -5.03 -9.73
C GLN A 33 1.07 -4.24 -9.45
N GLU A 34 -0.06 -4.91 -9.30
CA GLU A 34 -1.34 -4.26 -8.98
C GLU A 34 -1.32 -3.59 -7.60
N ALA A 35 -0.70 -4.23 -6.62
CA ALA A 35 -0.52 -3.65 -5.28
C ALA A 35 0.34 -2.38 -5.34
N ILE A 36 1.45 -2.40 -6.06
CA ILE A 36 2.33 -1.23 -6.27
C ILE A 36 1.58 -0.10 -6.97
N GLU A 37 0.88 -0.39 -8.06
CA GLU A 37 0.09 0.59 -8.83
C GLU A 37 -1.00 1.25 -7.96
N ARG A 38 -1.61 0.48 -7.05
CA ARG A 38 -2.57 1.04 -6.09
C ARG A 38 -1.88 1.89 -5.03
N ALA A 39 -0.84 1.36 -4.40
CA ALA A 39 -0.13 2.01 -3.31
C ALA A 39 0.51 3.34 -3.76
N LYS A 40 1.05 3.37 -4.99
CA LYS A 40 1.59 4.59 -5.62
C LYS A 40 0.53 5.67 -5.79
N ARG A 41 -0.67 5.30 -6.26
CA ARG A 41 -1.79 6.25 -6.40
C ARG A 41 -2.26 6.81 -5.05
N ILE A 42 -2.29 5.98 -4.00
CA ILE A 42 -2.64 6.44 -2.65
C ILE A 42 -1.56 7.39 -2.11
N ALA A 43 -0.29 7.01 -2.22
CA ALA A 43 0.83 7.83 -1.76
C ALA A 43 0.85 9.20 -2.46
N GLN A 44 0.64 9.25 -3.78
CA GLN A 44 0.53 10.50 -4.52
C GLN A 44 -0.65 11.38 -4.07
N HIS A 45 -1.81 10.77 -3.82
CA HIS A 45 -3.00 11.50 -3.37
C HIS A 45 -2.85 12.03 -1.94
N GLU A 46 -2.16 11.30 -1.06
CA GLU A 46 -1.95 11.70 0.33
C GLU A 46 -0.69 12.56 0.54
N GLY A 47 0.14 12.75 -0.49
CA GLY A 47 1.44 13.41 -0.36
C GLY A 47 2.41 12.63 0.54
N ALA A 48 2.35 11.30 0.47
CA ALA A 48 3.16 10.37 1.25
C ALA A 48 4.13 9.57 0.37
N GLU A 49 4.99 8.76 0.99
CA GLU A 49 5.91 7.87 0.28
C GLU A 49 5.34 6.47 0.11
N LEU A 50 5.80 5.76 -0.93
CA LEU A 50 5.57 4.33 -1.13
C LEU A 50 6.81 3.56 -0.67
N ARG A 51 6.59 2.51 0.13
CA ARG A 51 7.58 1.53 0.57
C ARG A 51 7.14 0.14 0.12
N ILE A 52 8.07 -0.66 -0.38
CA ILE A 52 7.86 -2.00 -0.93
C ILE A 52 8.78 -3.00 -0.23
#